data_AF-A0A7W2ALP9-F1
#
_entry.id   AF-A0A7W2ALP9-F1
#
_cell.length_a   1.000
_cell.length_b   1.000
_cell.length_c   1.000
_cell.angle_alpha   90.00
_cell.angle_beta   90.00
_cell.angle_gamma   90.00
#
_symmetry.space_group_name_H-M   'P 1'
#
loop_
_entity.id
_entity.type
_entity.pdbx_description
1 polymer ?
#
loop_
_entity_poly.entity_id
_entity_poly.type
_entity_poly.pdbx_seq_one_letter_code
_entity_poly.pdbx_strand_id
1 'polypeptide(L)'
;MINEKIRNVIFFNDNTIFSFDIFIHPEIYIENQRIFDKRIPKLEMIVDSIGLLICNKLIETKKISLKELFQWFQEEFPDVPKENLKKDLVVFLQALNNRGIINYTLPKRTSIKEKISCSIKKIQKNLRTSHSIHNEKTLKIFLEVCFHVLKENFPIITFVCGVNLLCLLFLFLSFQEIRLEFLWILFPAFSYLVLLMSIILHETTHLILYRKITHHNHGYLSIKTLSMSIVREKVLDRKSNILITFSGAIFVFFLGVLLYFLSDNLWIRIPAFIFMFHIINLLPFFGDGHTIITELLNSND
;
A
#
# COMPACT_ATOMS: atom_id res chain seq x y z
N MET A 1 -12.90 29.55 -0.24
CA MET A 1 -12.44 29.11 -1.59
C MET A 1 -11.66 27.82 -1.44
N ILE A 2 -12.33 26.68 -1.50
CA ILE A 2 -11.70 25.35 -1.47
C ILE A 2 -11.19 25.09 -2.90
N ASN A 3 -9.88 24.93 -3.02
CA ASN A 3 -9.15 24.71 -4.26
C ASN A 3 -9.84 23.66 -5.15
N GLU A 4 -10.12 24.04 -6.40
CA GLU A 4 -10.77 23.24 -7.45
C GLU A 4 -9.99 21.98 -7.90
N LYS A 5 -9.01 21.51 -7.13
CA LYS A 5 -8.17 20.34 -7.45
C LYS A 5 -8.70 18.99 -6.94
N ILE A 6 -9.87 18.93 -6.28
CA ILE A 6 -10.54 17.67 -5.88
C ILE A 6 -11.68 17.31 -6.85
N ARG A 7 -11.56 17.69 -8.13
CA ARG A 7 -12.58 17.42 -9.16
C ARG A 7 -12.41 16.08 -9.91
N ASN A 8 -11.77 15.10 -9.28
CA ASN A 8 -11.80 13.71 -9.73
C ASN A 8 -12.69 12.88 -8.80
N VAL A 9 -13.96 13.28 -8.66
CA VAL A 9 -15.02 12.41 -8.12
C VAL A 9 -15.32 11.37 -9.19
N ILE A 10 -14.51 10.31 -9.25
CA ILE A 10 -14.71 9.25 -10.24
C ILE A 10 -15.87 8.39 -9.74
N PHE A 11 -16.98 8.56 -10.44
CA PHE A 11 -18.24 7.84 -10.34
C PHE A 11 -18.06 6.35 -10.03
N PHE A 12 -18.92 5.92 -9.12
CA PHE A 12 -19.08 4.56 -8.66
C PHE A 12 -20.38 4.09 -9.33
N ASN A 13 -20.26 3.35 -10.43
CA ASN A 13 -21.42 2.86 -11.17
C ASN A 13 -22.18 1.82 -10.32
N ASP A 14 -23.50 1.96 -10.26
CA ASP A 14 -24.34 1.66 -9.10
C ASP A 14 -24.50 0.19 -8.67
N ASN A 15 -24.06 -0.79 -9.46
CA ASN A 15 -24.47 -2.18 -9.20
C ASN A 15 -23.44 -3.07 -8.49
N THR A 16 -22.26 -2.56 -8.11
CA THR A 16 -21.17 -3.44 -7.62
C THR A 16 -20.44 -2.97 -6.37
N ILE A 17 -20.89 -1.87 -5.76
CA ILE A 17 -20.24 -1.24 -4.61
C ILE A 17 -20.76 -1.78 -3.29
N PHE A 18 -21.94 -2.40 -3.30
CA PHE A 18 -22.69 -2.75 -2.11
C PHE A 18 -22.21 -4.03 -1.41
N SER A 19 -21.04 -4.56 -1.76
CA SER A 19 -20.49 -5.78 -1.16
C SER A 19 -19.11 -5.54 -0.54
N PHE A 20 -18.82 -4.35 -0.01
CA PHE A 20 -17.62 -4.14 0.80
C PHE A 20 -17.95 -4.01 2.26
N ASP A 21 -17.19 -4.72 3.08
CA ASP A 21 -17.14 -4.51 4.50
C ASP A 21 -16.05 -3.48 4.82
N ILE A 22 -16.40 -2.51 5.66
CA ILE A 22 -15.54 -1.42 6.10
C ILE A 22 -15.18 -1.65 7.57
N PHE A 23 -13.91 -1.47 7.90
CA PHE A 23 -13.46 -1.44 9.28
C PHE A 23 -12.34 -0.41 9.46
N ILE A 24 -12.29 0.19 10.64
CA ILE A 24 -11.17 1.03 11.08
C ILE A 24 -10.02 0.12 11.49
N HIS A 25 -8.81 0.46 11.07
CA HIS A 25 -7.62 -0.29 11.44
C HIS A 25 -7.51 -0.35 12.98
N PRO A 26 -7.20 -1.52 13.59
CA PRO A 26 -7.29 -1.73 15.05
C PRO A 26 -6.47 -0.78 15.92
N GLU A 27 -5.53 -0.09 15.29
CA GLU A 27 -4.54 0.79 15.89
C GLU A 27 -4.98 2.27 16.00
N ILE A 28 -6.19 2.59 15.54
CA ILE A 28 -6.67 3.97 15.39
C ILE A 28 -7.69 4.34 16.47
N TYR A 29 -7.52 5.53 17.02
CA TYR A 29 -8.34 6.12 18.08
C TYR A 29 -9.10 7.35 17.60
N ILE A 30 -10.17 7.68 18.32
CA ILE A 30 -10.97 8.89 18.11
C ILE A 30 -11.13 9.61 19.44
N GLU A 31 -10.75 10.88 19.48
CA GLU A 31 -10.84 11.73 20.66
C GLU A 31 -11.16 13.16 20.23
N ASN A 32 -12.20 13.78 20.78
CA ASN A 32 -12.56 15.19 20.54
C ASN A 32 -12.50 15.61 19.06
N GLN A 33 -13.20 14.90 18.17
CA GLN A 33 -13.23 15.14 16.70
C GLN A 33 -11.90 14.89 15.96
N ARG A 34 -10.90 14.32 16.62
CA ARG A 34 -9.63 13.94 16.03
C ARG A 34 -9.59 12.43 15.87
N ILE A 35 -9.33 11.96 14.66
CA ILE A 35 -9.06 10.55 14.33
C ILE A 35 -7.56 10.42 14.13
N PHE A 36 -6.92 9.53 14.86
CA PHE A 36 -5.46 9.44 14.86
C PHE A 36 -5.01 8.09 15.40
N ASP A 37 -3.84 7.64 14.93
CA ASP A 37 -3.03 6.73 15.74
C ASP A 37 -2.14 7.61 16.63
N LYS A 38 -2.25 7.45 17.95
CA LYS A 38 -1.43 8.20 18.94
C LYS A 38 0.07 8.12 18.63
N ARG A 39 0.49 7.05 17.96
CA ARG A 39 1.88 6.77 17.58
C ARG A 39 2.27 7.38 16.24
N ILE A 40 1.31 7.70 15.35
CA ILE A 40 1.63 8.16 13.99
C ILE A 40 0.90 9.48 13.70
N PRO A 41 1.55 10.64 13.95
CA PRO A 41 0.95 11.96 13.76
C PRO A 41 0.46 12.21 12.33
N LYS A 42 1.08 11.60 11.32
CA LYS A 42 0.66 11.72 9.90
C LYS A 42 -0.74 11.15 9.62
N LEU A 43 -1.29 10.35 10.53
CA LEU A 43 -2.64 9.78 10.43
C LEU A 43 -3.70 10.62 11.12
N GLU A 44 -3.30 11.72 11.72
CA GLU A 44 -4.23 12.66 12.32
C GLU A 44 -5.13 13.29 11.27
N MET A 45 -6.43 13.24 11.53
CA MET A 45 -7.46 13.91 10.75
C MET A 45 -8.47 14.54 11.69
N ILE A 46 -8.74 15.82 11.48
CA ILE A 46 -9.86 16.52 12.11
C ILE A 46 -11.11 16.23 11.28
N VAL A 47 -12.17 15.80 11.93
CA VAL A 47 -13.48 15.57 11.31
C VAL A 47 -14.50 16.55 11.85
N ASP A 48 -15.50 16.86 11.03
CA ASP A 48 -16.69 17.57 11.51
C ASP A 48 -17.59 16.63 12.34
N SER A 49 -18.69 17.17 12.86
CA SER A 49 -19.64 16.41 13.68
C SER A 49 -20.24 15.21 12.93
N ILE A 50 -20.49 15.35 11.63
CA ILE A 50 -21.06 14.28 10.79
C ILE A 50 -20.01 13.17 10.58
N GLY A 51 -18.76 13.53 10.25
CA GLY A 51 -17.67 12.59 10.12
C GLY A 51 -17.40 11.83 11.42
N LEU A 52 -17.49 12.52 12.57
CA LEU A 52 -17.38 11.88 13.88
C LEU A 52 -18.49 10.86 14.11
N LEU A 53 -19.75 11.20 13.75
CA LEU A 53 -20.89 10.30 13.85
C LEU A 53 -20.67 9.00 13.03
N ILE A 54 -20.22 9.15 11.78
CA ILE A 54 -19.92 8.00 10.91
C ILE A 54 -18.80 7.14 11.51
N CYS A 55 -17.73 7.77 12.01
CA CYS A 55 -16.62 7.03 12.56
C CYS A 55 -16.96 6.29 13.85
N ASN A 56 -17.78 6.88 14.73
CA ASN A 56 -18.31 6.20 15.91
C ASN A 56 -19.12 4.96 15.51
N LYS A 57 -19.95 5.06 14.47
CA LYS A 57 -20.69 3.91 13.94
C LYS A 57 -19.78 2.78 13.45
N LEU A 58 -18.69 3.12 12.76
CA LEU A 58 -17.69 2.16 12.29
C LEU A 58 -16.96 1.45 13.45
N ILE A 59 -16.67 2.18 14.54
CA ILE A 59 -16.03 1.59 15.73
C ILE A 59 -16.99 0.63 16.45
N GLU A 60 -18.22 1.07 16.68
CA GLU A 60 -19.24 0.29 17.41
C GLU A 60 -19.50 -1.05 16.71
N THR A 61 -19.70 -1.00 15.40
CA THR A 61 -20.02 -2.19 14.61
C THR A 61 -18.80 -3.07 14.35
N LYS A 62 -17.58 -2.53 14.51
CA LYS A 62 -16.25 -3.10 14.16
C LYS A 62 -16.08 -3.43 12.67
N LYS A 63 -17.14 -3.93 12.04
CA LYS A 63 -17.20 -4.33 10.64
C LYS A 63 -18.64 -4.16 10.16
N ILE A 64 -18.87 -3.27 9.20
CA ILE A 64 -20.19 -2.99 8.63
C ILE A 64 -20.11 -3.02 7.10
N SER A 65 -21.14 -3.54 6.45
CA SER A 65 -21.22 -3.43 5.00
C SER A 65 -21.53 -1.99 4.57
N LEU A 66 -20.99 -1.55 3.43
CA LEU A 66 -21.29 -0.20 2.91
C LEU A 66 -22.80 0.00 2.68
N LYS A 67 -23.55 -1.08 2.37
CA LYS A 67 -25.00 -1.03 2.22
C LYS A 67 -25.70 -0.70 3.55
N GLU A 68 -25.34 -1.41 4.62
CA GLU A 68 -25.88 -1.17 5.97
C GLU A 68 -25.49 0.21 6.48
N LEU A 69 -24.24 0.62 6.26
CA LEU A 69 -23.78 1.96 6.66
C LEU A 69 -24.56 3.06 5.93
N PHE A 70 -24.80 2.90 4.63
CA PHE A 70 -25.55 3.88 3.85
C PHE A 70 -27.03 3.91 4.20
N GLN A 71 -27.63 2.76 4.54
CA GLN A 71 -29.01 2.70 5.01
C GLN A 71 -29.14 3.43 6.36
N TRP A 72 -28.26 3.13 7.32
CA TRP A 72 -28.22 3.85 8.59
C TRP A 72 -28.01 5.36 8.37
N PHE A 73 -27.11 5.76 7.47
CA PHE A 73 -26.85 7.17 7.18
C PHE A 73 -28.06 7.89 6.56
N GLN A 74 -28.94 7.19 5.84
CA GLN A 74 -30.22 7.73 5.37
C GLN A 74 -31.24 7.88 6.48
N GLU A 75 -31.28 6.93 7.42
CA GLU A 75 -32.18 6.96 8.57
C GLU A 75 -31.84 8.14 9.50
N GLU A 76 -30.56 8.47 9.66
CA GLU A 76 -30.10 9.62 10.45
C GLU A 76 -30.36 10.98 9.77
N PHE A 77 -30.42 11.02 8.43
CA PHE A 77 -30.59 12.26 7.65
C PHE A 77 -31.71 12.13 6.60
N PRO A 78 -32.97 11.93 7.02
CA PRO A 78 -34.07 11.61 6.10
C PRO A 78 -34.42 12.75 5.13
N ASP A 79 -34.14 14.00 5.51
CA ASP A 79 -34.46 15.19 4.73
C ASP A 79 -33.44 15.50 3.61
N VAL A 80 -32.29 14.81 3.60
CA VAL A 80 -31.23 15.04 2.63
C VAL A 80 -31.41 14.12 1.41
N PRO A 81 -31.31 14.64 0.17
CA PRO A 81 -31.40 13.82 -1.02
C PRO A 81 -30.42 12.65 -1.00
N LYS A 82 -30.92 11.44 -1.26
CA LYS A 82 -30.16 10.18 -1.24
C LYS A 82 -28.85 10.24 -2.01
N GLU A 83 -28.85 10.88 -3.19
CA GLU A 83 -27.65 11.00 -4.01
C GLU A 83 -26.56 11.88 -3.38
N ASN A 84 -26.95 12.93 -2.65
CA ASN A 84 -26.01 13.80 -1.94
C ASN A 84 -25.39 13.05 -0.75
N LEU A 85 -26.21 12.38 0.07
CA LEU A 85 -25.73 11.55 1.19
C LEU A 85 -24.75 10.48 0.72
N LYS A 86 -25.06 9.83 -0.40
CA LYS A 86 -24.21 8.80 -0.98
C LYS A 86 -22.86 9.38 -1.40
N LYS A 87 -22.88 10.51 -2.10
CA LYS A 87 -21.68 11.18 -2.58
C LYS A 87 -20.80 11.60 -1.41
N ASP A 88 -21.37 12.23 -0.39
CA ASP A 88 -20.63 12.73 0.76
C ASP A 88 -20.04 11.58 1.59
N LEU A 89 -20.83 10.52 1.84
CA LEU A 89 -20.35 9.32 2.52
C LEU A 89 -19.19 8.66 1.76
N VAL A 90 -19.30 8.53 0.44
CA VAL A 90 -18.24 7.94 -0.39
C VAL A 90 -16.97 8.80 -0.36
N VAL A 91 -17.08 10.12 -0.50
CA VAL A 91 -15.93 11.04 -0.46
C VAL A 91 -15.25 10.96 0.91
N PHE A 92 -16.03 10.94 1.99
CA PHE A 92 -15.51 10.81 3.34
C PHE A 92 -14.77 9.49 3.56
N LEU A 93 -15.38 8.36 3.16
CA LEU A 93 -14.74 7.04 3.28
C LEU A 93 -13.46 6.95 2.42
N GLN A 94 -13.46 7.53 1.21
CA GLN A 94 -12.25 7.60 0.38
C GLN A 94 -11.14 8.41 1.06
N ALA A 95 -11.48 9.53 1.70
CA ALA A 95 -10.51 10.33 2.46
C ALA A 95 -9.90 9.52 3.62
N LEU A 96 -10.73 8.77 4.36
CA LEU A 96 -10.27 7.84 5.40
C LEU A 96 -9.34 6.76 4.83
N ASN A 97 -9.71 6.13 3.71
CA ASN A 97 -8.90 5.08 3.11
C ASN A 97 -7.57 5.61 2.57
N ASN A 98 -7.57 6.79 1.95
CA ASN A 98 -6.35 7.44 1.45
C ASN A 98 -5.37 7.74 2.59
N ARG A 99 -5.87 8.05 3.79
CA ARG A 99 -5.03 8.17 5.00
C ARG A 99 -4.61 6.83 5.58
N GLY A 100 -5.17 5.71 5.12
CA GLY A 100 -4.90 4.37 5.65
C GLY A 100 -5.68 4.05 6.93
N ILE A 101 -6.73 4.84 7.22
CA ILE A 101 -7.54 4.72 8.44
C ILE A 101 -8.50 3.54 8.36
N ILE A 102 -9.12 3.36 7.20
CA ILE A 102 -10.06 2.26 6.95
C ILE A 102 -9.56 1.33 5.87
N ASN A 103 -9.98 0.08 5.97
CA ASN A 103 -9.79 -0.95 4.96
C ASN A 103 -11.11 -1.35 4.33
N TYR A 104 -11.07 -1.64 3.04
CA TYR A 104 -12.17 -2.27 2.30
C TYR A 104 -11.89 -3.76 2.11
N THR A 105 -12.78 -4.59 2.65
CA THR A 105 -12.71 -6.06 2.50
C THR A 105 -13.94 -6.61 1.80
N LEU A 106 -13.75 -7.67 1.04
CA LEU A 106 -14.86 -8.42 0.46
C LEU A 106 -15.45 -9.38 1.52
N PRO A 107 -16.78 -9.63 1.48
CA PRO A 107 -17.43 -10.69 2.21
C PRO A 107 -16.79 -12.05 1.92
N LYS A 108 -16.79 -12.93 2.94
CA LYS A 108 -16.13 -14.23 2.89
C LYS A 108 -16.64 -15.15 1.77
N ARG A 109 -17.89 -15.00 1.33
CA ARG A 109 -18.57 -15.85 0.34
C ARG A 109 -18.59 -15.24 -1.08
N THR A 110 -17.46 -14.71 -1.54
CA THR A 110 -17.34 -14.11 -2.88
C THR A 110 -16.69 -15.07 -3.87
N SER A 111 -17.24 -15.11 -5.09
CA SER A 111 -16.71 -15.88 -6.21
C SER A 111 -15.32 -15.39 -6.64
N ILE A 112 -14.53 -16.24 -7.31
CA ILE A 112 -13.22 -15.84 -7.85
C ILE A 112 -13.35 -14.66 -8.82
N LYS A 113 -14.42 -14.64 -9.63
CA LYS A 113 -14.73 -13.55 -10.56
C LYS A 113 -14.92 -12.21 -9.83
N GLU A 114 -15.63 -12.21 -8.70
CA GLU A 114 -15.81 -11.02 -7.88
C GLU A 114 -14.50 -10.57 -7.22
N LYS A 115 -13.67 -11.51 -6.75
CA LYS A 115 -12.33 -11.19 -6.21
C LYS A 115 -11.46 -10.49 -7.24
N ILE A 116 -11.43 -11.00 -8.47
CA ILE A 116 -10.68 -10.39 -9.59
C ILE A 116 -11.24 -9.01 -9.94
N SER A 117 -12.57 -8.89 -10.11
CA SER A 117 -13.21 -7.61 -10.42
C SER A 117 -12.96 -6.55 -9.35
N CYS A 118 -13.02 -6.96 -8.08
CA CYS A 118 -12.70 -6.12 -6.94
C CYS A 118 -11.25 -5.63 -6.99
N SER A 119 -10.28 -6.52 -7.22
CA SER A 119 -8.89 -6.11 -7.29
C SER A 119 -8.62 -5.16 -8.47
N ILE A 120 -9.25 -5.38 -9.62
CA ILE A 120 -9.19 -4.42 -10.75
C ILE A 120 -9.76 -3.06 -10.34
N LYS A 121 -10.88 -3.03 -9.61
CA LYS A 121 -11.45 -1.77 -9.12
C LYS A 121 -10.59 -1.09 -8.08
N LYS A 122 -9.97 -1.84 -7.17
CA LYS A 122 -8.97 -1.31 -6.22
C LYS A 122 -7.83 -0.65 -6.97
N ILE A 123 -7.35 -1.27 -8.06
CA ILE A 123 -6.33 -0.72 -8.96
C ILE A 123 -6.81 0.56 -9.63
N GLN A 124 -7.96 0.53 -10.30
CA GLN A 124 -8.53 1.69 -11.01
C GLN A 124 -8.79 2.88 -10.09
N LYS A 125 -9.23 2.62 -8.85
CA LYS A 125 -9.56 3.64 -7.86
C LYS A 125 -8.39 3.99 -6.94
N ASN A 126 -7.24 3.34 -7.13
CA ASN A 126 -6.03 3.57 -6.36
C ASN A 126 -6.28 3.44 -4.84
N LEU A 127 -7.06 2.43 -4.44
CA LEU A 127 -7.42 2.21 -3.03
C LEU A 127 -6.24 1.62 -2.25
N ARG A 128 -6.18 1.98 -0.97
CA ARG A 128 -5.14 1.56 -0.04
C ARG A 128 -5.61 0.39 0.82
N THR A 129 -4.71 -0.53 1.15
CA THR A 129 -4.91 -1.59 2.14
C THR A 129 -3.81 -1.53 3.19
N SER A 130 -4.21 -1.41 4.46
CA SER A 130 -3.33 -1.36 5.63
C SER A 130 -3.33 -2.74 6.32
N HIS A 131 -2.16 -3.32 6.55
CA HIS A 131 -1.99 -4.60 7.25
C HIS A 131 -1.07 -4.41 8.44
N SER A 132 -1.53 -4.77 9.64
CA SER A 132 -0.68 -4.77 10.83
C SER A 132 0.40 -5.85 10.69
N ILE A 133 1.64 -5.54 11.09
CA ILE A 133 2.74 -6.52 11.11
C ILE A 133 3.08 -6.81 12.56
N HIS A 134 2.89 -8.03 13.03
CA HIS A 134 3.05 -8.34 14.46
C HIS A 134 4.33 -9.08 14.82
N ASN A 135 5.03 -9.68 13.85
CA ASN A 135 6.18 -10.53 14.13
C ASN A 135 7.43 -9.75 14.58
N GLU A 136 8.20 -10.28 15.54
CA GLU A 136 9.43 -9.62 16.01
C GLU A 136 10.69 -10.08 15.28
N LYS A 137 10.70 -11.35 14.83
CA LYS A 137 11.87 -11.95 14.19
C LYS A 137 12.03 -11.44 12.77
N THR A 138 13.22 -10.94 12.44
CA THR A 138 13.60 -10.42 11.11
C THR A 138 13.07 -11.24 9.93
N LEU A 139 13.33 -12.56 9.92
CA LEU A 139 12.87 -13.43 8.83
C LEU A 139 11.34 -13.51 8.77
N LYS A 140 10.66 -13.55 9.92
CA LYS A 140 9.20 -13.61 9.98
C LYS A 140 8.56 -12.30 9.52
N ILE A 141 9.15 -11.16 9.87
CA ILE A 141 8.74 -9.84 9.37
C ILE A 141 8.80 -9.84 7.84
N PHE A 142 9.95 -10.24 7.28
CA PHE A 142 10.13 -10.31 5.83
C PHE A 142 9.09 -11.21 5.15
N LEU A 143 8.86 -12.42 5.68
CA LEU A 143 7.87 -13.34 5.13
C LEU A 143 6.43 -12.81 5.23
N GLU A 144 6.07 -12.15 6.34
CA GLU A 144 4.77 -11.52 6.53
C GLU A 144 4.56 -10.39 5.51
N VAL A 145 5.55 -9.52 5.35
CA VAL A 145 5.54 -8.46 4.33
C VAL A 145 5.41 -9.05 2.93
N CYS A 146 6.23 -10.05 2.56
CA CYS A 146 6.12 -10.74 1.28
C CYS A 146 4.71 -11.29 1.05
N PHE A 147 4.13 -11.96 2.05
CA PHE A 147 2.80 -12.54 1.95
C PHE A 147 1.74 -11.48 1.63
N HIS A 148 1.73 -10.37 2.36
CA HIS A 148 0.76 -9.28 2.14
C HIS A 148 0.95 -8.63 0.77
N VAL A 149 2.20 -8.34 0.37
CA VAL A 149 2.50 -7.69 -0.91
C VAL A 149 2.14 -8.59 -2.08
N LEU A 150 2.50 -9.87 -2.04
CA LEU A 150 2.16 -10.84 -3.08
C LEU A 150 0.64 -11.06 -3.18
N LYS A 151 -0.05 -11.11 -2.04
CA LYS A 151 -1.51 -11.26 -2.02
C LYS A 151 -2.23 -10.08 -2.67
N GLU A 152 -1.83 -8.85 -2.35
CA GLU A 152 -2.46 -7.65 -2.92
C GLU A 152 -2.07 -7.43 -4.39
N ASN A 153 -0.87 -7.83 -4.80
CA ASN A 153 -0.41 -7.74 -6.20
C ASN A 153 -0.71 -8.99 -7.05
N PHE A 154 -1.37 -10.01 -6.47
CA PHE A 154 -1.63 -11.29 -7.13
C PHE A 154 -2.23 -11.15 -8.53
N PRO A 155 -3.27 -10.32 -8.79
CA PRO A 155 -3.84 -10.20 -10.13
C PRO A 155 -2.87 -9.65 -11.16
N ILE A 156 -2.01 -8.70 -10.77
CA ILE A 156 -1.00 -8.12 -11.65
C ILE A 156 0.09 -9.15 -11.93
N ILE A 157 0.55 -9.86 -10.90
CA ILE A 157 1.53 -10.95 -11.02
C ILE A 157 0.99 -12.03 -11.97
N THR A 158 -0.23 -12.50 -11.75
CA THR A 158 -0.88 -13.50 -12.60
C THR A 158 -1.04 -13.02 -14.04
N PHE A 159 -1.42 -11.76 -14.24
CA PHE A 159 -1.54 -11.18 -15.57
C PHE A 159 -0.19 -11.15 -16.31
N VAL A 160 0.84 -10.60 -15.68
CA VAL A 160 2.19 -10.49 -16.28
C VAL A 160 2.75 -11.88 -16.58
N CYS A 161 2.73 -12.79 -15.61
CA CYS A 161 3.20 -14.17 -15.79
C CYS A 161 2.37 -14.94 -16.83
N GLY A 162 1.05 -14.75 -16.84
CA GLY A 162 0.14 -15.40 -17.78
C GLY A 162 0.39 -14.98 -19.22
N VAL A 163 0.58 -13.68 -19.48
CA VAL A 163 0.95 -13.17 -20.81
C VAL A 163 2.29 -13.75 -21.26
N ASN A 164 3.30 -13.75 -20.37
CA ASN A 164 4.63 -14.30 -20.70
C ASN A 164 4.54 -15.80 -21.03
N LEU A 165 3.75 -16.57 -20.27
CA LEU A 165 3.53 -18.00 -20.52
C LEU A 165 2.80 -18.25 -21.84
N LEU A 166 1.76 -17.47 -22.16
CA LEU A 166 1.05 -17.57 -23.43
C LEU A 166 1.98 -17.28 -24.62
N CYS A 167 2.84 -16.27 -24.50
CA CYS A 167 3.83 -15.98 -25.53
C CYS A 167 4.85 -17.11 -25.69
N LEU A 168 5.34 -17.68 -24.57
CA LEU A 168 6.25 -18.82 -24.61
C LEU A 168 5.58 -20.05 -25.27
N LEU A 169 4.32 -20.32 -24.95
CA LEU A 169 3.53 -21.39 -25.55
C LEU A 169 3.35 -21.17 -27.06
N PHE A 170 3.02 -19.95 -27.47
CA PHE A 170 2.90 -19.60 -28.89
C PHE A 170 4.21 -19.84 -29.65
N LEU A 171 5.35 -19.43 -29.08
CA LEU A 171 6.67 -19.69 -29.67
C LEU A 171 6.97 -21.18 -29.77
N PHE A 172 6.69 -21.94 -28.71
CA PHE A 172 6.88 -23.39 -28.70
C PHE A 172 6.03 -24.11 -29.76
N LEU A 173 4.80 -23.65 -29.99
CA LEU A 173 3.92 -24.22 -31.01
C LEU A 173 4.29 -23.79 -32.44
N SER A 174 4.86 -22.58 -32.59
CA SER A 174 5.18 -22.00 -33.91
C SER A 174 6.56 -22.41 -34.43
N PHE A 175 7.49 -22.75 -33.54
CA PHE A 175 8.86 -23.12 -33.88
C PHE A 175 9.15 -24.55 -33.41
N GLN A 176 9.63 -25.40 -34.33
CA GLN A 176 9.97 -26.80 -34.02
C GLN A 176 11.22 -26.95 -33.13
N GLU A 177 12.07 -25.92 -33.05
CA GLU A 177 13.24 -25.89 -32.19
C GLU A 177 13.14 -24.72 -31.20
N ILE A 178 13.27 -25.03 -29.91
CA ILE A 178 13.37 -24.01 -28.86
C ILE A 178 14.77 -23.41 -28.93
N ARG A 179 14.85 -22.14 -29.34
CA ARG A 179 16.09 -21.40 -29.26
C ARG A 179 16.23 -20.73 -27.89
N LEU A 180 17.45 -20.67 -27.35
CA LEU A 180 17.75 -20.08 -26.05
C LEU A 180 17.33 -18.60 -25.96
N GLU A 181 17.30 -17.89 -27.09
CA GLU A 181 16.87 -16.50 -27.17
C GLU A 181 15.39 -16.32 -26.77
N PHE A 182 14.57 -17.37 -26.88
CA PHE A 182 13.18 -17.31 -26.44
C PHE A 182 13.04 -17.12 -24.92
N LEU A 183 14.07 -17.43 -24.13
CA LEU A 183 14.06 -17.15 -22.69
C LEU A 183 13.92 -15.66 -22.38
N TRP A 184 14.38 -14.77 -23.27
CA TRP A 184 14.22 -13.33 -23.09
C TRP A 184 12.75 -12.89 -23.02
N ILE A 185 11.81 -13.71 -23.51
CA ILE A 185 10.39 -13.41 -23.36
C ILE A 185 9.92 -13.41 -21.92
N LEU A 186 10.65 -14.08 -21.01
CA LEU A 186 10.39 -14.11 -19.56
C LEU A 186 10.91 -12.87 -18.85
N PHE A 187 11.74 -12.06 -19.52
CA PHE A 187 12.41 -10.91 -18.93
C PHE A 187 11.45 -9.87 -18.32
N PRO A 188 10.29 -9.54 -18.92
CA PRO A 188 9.34 -8.62 -18.31
C PRO A 188 8.75 -9.15 -16.99
N ALA A 189 8.33 -10.42 -16.94
CA ALA A 189 7.82 -11.03 -15.71
C ALA A 189 8.90 -11.10 -14.64
N PHE A 190 10.09 -11.52 -15.02
CA PHE A 190 11.24 -11.58 -14.12
C PHE A 190 11.61 -10.20 -13.56
N SER A 191 11.70 -9.18 -14.41
CA SER A 191 12.01 -7.80 -13.99
C SER A 191 10.95 -7.23 -13.05
N TYR A 192 9.67 -7.50 -13.32
CA TYR A 192 8.58 -7.07 -12.44
C TYR A 192 8.67 -7.74 -11.06
N LEU A 193 8.94 -9.05 -11.00
CA LEU A 193 9.10 -9.77 -9.74
C LEU A 193 10.32 -9.28 -8.96
N VAL A 194 11.43 -8.98 -9.64
CA VAL A 194 12.61 -8.41 -8.98
C VAL A 194 12.34 -7.00 -8.47
N LEU A 195 11.65 -6.15 -9.24
CA LEU A 195 11.21 -4.83 -8.77
C LEU A 195 10.36 -4.95 -7.50
N LEU A 196 9.37 -5.84 -7.50
CA LEU A 196 8.52 -6.07 -6.32
C LEU A 196 9.36 -6.51 -5.10
N MET A 197 10.30 -7.44 -5.31
CA MET A 197 11.18 -7.93 -4.26
C MET A 197 12.11 -6.84 -3.72
N SER A 198 12.63 -5.97 -4.59
CA SER A 198 13.49 -4.85 -4.18
C SER A 198 12.73 -3.84 -3.31
N ILE A 199 11.48 -3.53 -3.63
CA ILE A 199 10.60 -2.67 -2.82
C ILE A 199 10.28 -3.36 -1.48
N ILE A 200 9.97 -4.66 -1.48
CA ILE A 200 9.74 -5.42 -0.25
C ILE A 200 10.96 -5.33 0.68
N LEU A 201 12.16 -5.55 0.15
CA LEU A 201 13.39 -5.50 0.93
C LEU A 201 13.67 -4.08 1.45
N HIS A 202 13.45 -3.06 0.62
CA HIS A 202 13.58 -1.64 0.99
C HIS A 202 12.71 -1.32 2.22
N GLU A 203 11.41 -1.57 2.11
CA GLU A 203 10.45 -1.30 3.17
C GLU A 203 10.73 -2.14 4.41
N THR A 204 10.96 -3.45 4.24
CA THR A 204 11.24 -4.36 5.35
C THR A 204 12.47 -3.92 6.15
N THR A 205 13.49 -3.36 5.47
CA THR A 205 14.69 -2.84 6.14
C THR A 205 14.36 -1.66 7.05
N HIS A 206 13.52 -0.71 6.61
CA HIS A 206 13.06 0.38 7.47
C HIS A 206 12.39 -0.16 8.73
N LEU A 207 11.51 -1.15 8.61
CA LEU A 207 10.81 -1.72 9.75
C LEU A 207 11.73 -2.47 10.70
N ILE A 208 12.63 -3.30 10.18
CA ILE A 208 13.59 -4.04 11.00
C ILE A 208 14.45 -3.07 11.80
N LEU A 209 14.98 -2.02 11.15
CA LEU A 209 15.85 -1.07 11.82
C LEU A 209 15.07 -0.22 12.83
N TYR A 210 13.86 0.21 12.47
CA TYR A 210 12.94 0.88 13.39
C TYR A 210 12.72 0.06 14.67
N ARG A 211 12.35 -1.23 14.53
CA ARG A 211 12.09 -2.10 15.68
C ARG A 211 13.34 -2.38 16.51
N LYS A 212 14.51 -2.48 15.87
CA LYS A 212 15.77 -2.63 16.59
C LYS A 212 16.14 -1.40 17.43
N ILE A 213 15.82 -0.20 16.95
CA ILE A 213 16.15 1.05 17.64
C ILE A 213 15.12 1.37 18.73
N THR A 214 13.83 1.21 18.43
CA THR A 214 12.77 1.61 19.37
C THR A 214 12.37 0.50 20.32
N HIS A 215 12.66 -0.76 20.02
CA HIS A 215 12.11 -1.95 20.70
C HIS A 215 10.56 -2.03 20.67
N HIS A 216 9.91 -1.22 19.84
CA HIS A 216 8.45 -1.22 19.68
C HIS A 216 8.04 -1.99 18.44
N ASN A 217 7.08 -2.91 18.57
CA ASN A 217 6.54 -3.69 17.44
C ASN A 217 5.46 -2.97 16.64
N HIS A 218 5.38 -1.65 16.76
CA HIS A 218 4.37 -0.85 16.10
C HIS A 218 4.70 -0.61 14.64
N GLY A 219 3.66 -0.24 13.88
CA GLY A 219 3.74 0.05 12.47
C GLY A 219 2.99 -0.97 11.62
N TYR A 220 2.39 -0.46 10.56
CA TYR A 220 1.61 -1.25 9.63
C TYR A 220 2.09 -1.02 8.21
N LEU A 221 1.86 -2.02 7.39
CA LEU A 221 2.15 -2.01 5.98
C LEU A 221 0.98 -1.38 5.23
N SER A 222 1.24 -0.30 4.53
CA SER A 222 0.28 0.32 3.64
C SER A 222 0.60 -0.01 2.18
N ILE A 223 -0.30 -0.71 1.50
CA ILE A 223 -0.16 -1.11 0.11
C ILE A 223 -1.16 -0.31 -0.73
N LYS A 224 -0.67 0.21 -1.85
CA LYS A 224 -1.43 0.82 -2.93
C LYS A 224 -1.03 0.15 -4.24
N THR A 225 -1.71 0.48 -5.32
CA THR A 225 -1.30 0.03 -6.66
C THR A 225 0.12 0.50 -6.96
N LEU A 226 1.04 -0.45 -7.16
CA LEU A 226 2.46 -0.22 -7.47
C LEU A 226 3.23 0.62 -6.41
N SER A 227 2.68 0.78 -5.21
CA SER A 227 3.31 1.53 -4.14
C SER A 227 3.08 0.82 -2.82
N MET A 228 4.11 0.81 -2.00
CA MET A 228 4.14 0.16 -0.71
C MET A 228 4.88 1.10 0.22
N SER A 229 4.39 1.24 1.44
CA SER A 229 5.05 2.06 2.45
C SER A 229 4.75 1.51 3.83
N ILE A 230 5.77 1.40 4.67
CA ILE A 230 5.61 1.11 6.08
C ILE A 230 5.34 2.41 6.82
N VAL A 231 4.18 2.46 7.46
CA VAL A 231 3.80 3.59 8.29
C VAL A 231 4.22 3.26 9.72
N ARG A 232 5.08 4.12 10.28
CA ARG A 232 5.68 3.96 11.61
C ARG A 232 5.67 5.28 12.37
N GLU A 233 5.81 5.18 13.69
CA GLU A 233 5.97 6.33 14.58
C GLU A 233 7.28 7.06 14.27
N LYS A 234 7.25 8.39 14.44
CA LYS A 234 8.49 9.18 14.42
C LYS A 234 9.26 8.88 15.70
N VAL A 235 10.50 8.43 15.55
CA VAL A 235 11.41 8.28 16.68
C VAL A 235 11.76 9.67 17.22
N LEU A 236 11.73 9.85 18.54
CA LEU A 236 12.06 11.12 19.21
C LEU A 236 13.47 11.60 18.85
N ASP A 237 14.42 10.68 18.76
CA ASP A 237 15.78 11.00 18.30
C ASP A 237 15.82 11.18 16.77
N ARG A 238 16.15 12.41 16.36
CA ARG A 238 16.32 12.80 14.95
C ARG A 238 17.36 11.95 14.23
N LYS A 239 18.50 11.65 14.88
CA LYS A 239 19.57 10.86 14.24
C LYS A 239 19.07 9.46 13.91
N SER A 240 18.39 8.83 14.85
CA SER A 240 17.72 7.55 14.66
C SER A 240 16.67 7.60 13.55
N ASN A 241 15.85 8.65 13.49
CA ASN A 241 14.82 8.75 12.46
C ASN A 241 15.41 8.92 11.04
N ILE A 242 16.48 9.71 10.90
CA ILE A 242 17.25 9.84 9.65
C ILE A 242 17.88 8.50 9.30
N LEU A 243 18.53 7.83 10.24
CA LEU A 243 19.17 6.54 10.02
C LEU A 243 18.18 5.48 9.52
N ILE A 244 16.99 5.42 10.12
CA ILE A 244 15.94 4.50 9.66
C ILE A 244 15.47 4.89 8.27
N THR A 245 15.21 6.17 8.01
CA THR A 245 14.77 6.62 6.67
C THR A 245 15.84 6.40 5.60
N PHE A 246 17.11 6.39 5.97
CA PHE A 246 18.23 6.15 5.07
C PHE A 246 18.45 4.65 4.78
N SER A 247 18.12 3.78 5.73
CA SER A 247 18.53 2.37 5.69
C SER A 247 17.94 1.56 4.53
N GLY A 248 16.69 1.82 4.15
CA GLY A 248 16.01 1.06 3.10
C GLY A 248 16.73 1.20 1.75
N ALA A 249 16.94 2.44 1.30
CA ALA A 249 17.61 2.70 0.03
C ALA A 249 19.07 2.20 0.02
N ILE A 250 19.80 2.42 1.11
CA ILE A 250 21.21 2.04 1.26
C ILE A 250 21.39 0.54 1.21
N PHE A 251 20.61 -0.20 1.99
CA PHE A 251 20.71 -1.65 2.05
C PHE A 251 20.46 -2.28 0.67
N VAL A 252 19.39 -1.86 0.01
CA VAL A 252 19.00 -2.37 -1.32
C VAL A 252 20.03 -1.98 -2.37
N PHE A 253 20.55 -0.74 -2.33
CA PHE A 253 21.62 -0.30 -3.23
C PHE A 253 22.88 -1.18 -3.10
N PHE A 254 23.40 -1.37 -1.89
CA PHE A 254 24.60 -2.18 -1.67
C PHE A 254 24.37 -3.66 -2.02
N LEU A 255 23.17 -4.19 -1.78
CA LEU A 255 22.81 -5.52 -2.25
C LEU A 255 22.88 -5.62 -3.78
N GLY A 256 22.40 -4.60 -4.50
CA GLY A 256 22.53 -4.51 -5.95
C GLY A 256 23.99 -4.48 -6.42
N VAL A 257 24.81 -3.63 -5.81
CA VAL A 257 26.25 -3.56 -6.09
C VAL A 257 26.91 -4.94 -5.89
N LEU A 258 26.61 -5.61 -4.78
CA LEU A 258 27.14 -6.93 -4.47
C LEU A 258 26.71 -7.96 -5.53
N LEU A 259 25.43 -8.02 -5.89
CA LEU A 259 24.92 -8.95 -6.91
C LEU A 259 25.53 -8.70 -8.29
N TYR A 260 25.80 -7.44 -8.63
CA TYR A 260 26.40 -7.07 -9.91
C TYR A 260 27.86 -7.53 -10.04
N PHE A 261 28.64 -7.45 -8.95
CA PHE A 261 30.06 -7.82 -8.96
C PHE A 261 30.31 -9.31 -8.66
N LEU A 262 29.41 -9.98 -7.92
CA LEU A 262 29.57 -11.40 -7.58
C LEU A 262 29.12 -12.37 -8.68
N SER A 263 28.41 -11.89 -9.71
CA SER A 263 27.86 -12.76 -10.75
C SER A 263 28.22 -12.30 -12.14
N ASP A 264 28.75 -13.21 -12.96
CA ASP A 264 28.92 -12.99 -14.40
C ASP A 264 27.63 -13.23 -15.20
N ASN A 265 26.60 -13.79 -14.57
CA ASN A 265 25.35 -14.12 -15.25
C ASN A 265 24.52 -12.85 -15.51
N LEU A 266 24.20 -12.57 -16.77
CA LEU A 266 23.36 -11.44 -17.18
C LEU A 266 21.99 -11.45 -16.48
N TRP A 267 21.42 -12.63 -16.20
CA TRP A 267 20.15 -12.77 -15.47
C TRP A 267 20.23 -12.33 -14.01
N ILE A 268 21.44 -12.17 -13.45
CA ILE A 268 21.66 -11.62 -12.10
C ILE A 268 22.13 -10.16 -12.19
N ARG A 269 23.03 -9.84 -13.13
CA ARG A 269 23.55 -8.48 -13.31
C ARG A 269 22.50 -7.47 -13.76
N ILE A 270 21.60 -7.86 -14.67
CA ILE A 270 20.56 -6.94 -15.15
C ILE A 270 19.60 -6.54 -14.01
N PRO A 271 19.03 -7.50 -13.23
CA PRO A 271 18.18 -7.12 -12.11
C PRO A 271 18.94 -6.42 -10.98
N ALA A 272 20.25 -6.65 -10.82
CA ALA A 272 21.06 -5.92 -9.85
C ALA A 272 20.98 -4.39 -10.06
N PHE A 273 20.80 -3.91 -11.30
CA PHE A 273 20.55 -2.49 -11.56
C PHE A 273 19.23 -1.98 -10.96
N ILE A 274 18.19 -2.82 -10.87
CA ILE A 274 16.91 -2.45 -10.24
C ILE A 274 17.14 -2.17 -8.74
N PHE A 275 17.95 -3.00 -8.09
CA PHE A 275 18.37 -2.78 -6.70
C PHE A 275 19.18 -1.49 -6.57
N MET A 276 20.17 -1.27 -7.44
CA MET A 276 20.98 -0.05 -7.42
C MET A 276 20.17 1.22 -7.68
N PHE A 277 19.11 1.15 -8.48
CA PHE A 277 18.25 2.30 -8.80
C PHE A 277 17.58 2.92 -7.56
N HIS A 278 17.44 2.15 -6.46
CA HIS A 278 16.85 2.64 -5.21
C HIS A 278 17.65 3.78 -4.55
N ILE A 279 18.90 4.02 -4.96
CA ILE A 279 19.67 5.19 -4.50
C ILE A 279 18.97 6.52 -4.84
N ILE A 280 18.14 6.54 -5.89
CA ILE A 280 17.36 7.72 -6.29
C ILE A 280 16.37 8.14 -5.20
N ASN A 281 15.90 7.22 -4.36
CA ASN A 281 15.02 7.54 -3.24
C ASN A 281 15.71 8.45 -2.21
N LEU A 282 17.04 8.55 -2.20
CA LEU A 282 17.81 9.45 -1.31
C LEU A 282 17.98 10.86 -1.86
N LEU A 283 17.52 11.13 -3.08
CA LEU A 283 17.57 12.48 -3.65
C LEU A 283 16.65 13.43 -2.87
N PRO A 284 17.03 14.71 -2.73
CA PRO A 284 16.34 15.74 -1.95
C PRO A 284 14.83 15.87 -2.23
N PHE A 285 14.41 15.58 -3.47
CA PHE A 285 13.05 15.80 -3.95
C PHE A 285 12.22 14.51 -3.99
N PHE A 286 12.79 13.37 -3.62
CA PHE A 286 12.17 12.05 -3.74
C PHE A 286 12.06 11.35 -2.39
N GLY A 287 10.96 10.61 -2.20
CA GLY A 287 10.71 9.65 -1.11
C GLY A 287 11.44 9.91 0.21
N ASP A 288 12.45 9.08 0.46
CA ASP A 288 13.25 9.08 1.69
C ASP A 288 14.11 10.33 1.83
N GLY A 289 14.74 10.78 0.74
CA GLY A 289 15.60 11.95 0.72
C GLY A 289 14.84 13.23 1.06
N HIS A 290 13.63 13.40 0.53
CA HIS A 290 12.73 14.49 0.94
C HIS A 290 12.41 14.42 2.44
N THR A 291 12.16 13.21 2.97
CA THR A 291 11.87 13.02 4.40
C THR A 291 13.09 13.35 5.25
N ILE A 292 14.29 12.93 4.83
CA ILE A 292 15.56 13.25 5.49
C ILE A 292 15.78 14.76 5.52
N ILE A 293 15.60 15.45 4.39
CA ILE A 293 15.78 16.90 4.32
C ILE A 293 14.75 17.64 5.14
N THR A 294 13.50 17.20 5.11
CA THR A 294 12.45 17.79 5.96
C THR A 294 12.82 17.66 7.44
N GLU A 295 13.32 16.50 7.85
CA GLU A 295 13.80 16.29 9.23
C GLU A 295 15.08 17.09 9.51
N LEU A 296 15.89 17.38 8.48
CA LEU A 296 17.06 18.20 8.62
C LEU A 296 16.74 19.70 8.74
N LEU A 297 15.72 20.18 8.02
CA LEU A 297 15.31 21.59 7.92
C LEU A 297 14.29 22.00 8.97
N ASN A 298 13.44 21.08 9.43
CA ASN A 298 12.53 21.33 10.57
C ASN A 298 13.27 21.47 11.91
N SER A 299 14.60 21.61 11.87
CA SER A 299 15.39 22.10 12.99
C SER A 299 15.24 23.62 13.12
N ASN A 300 14.06 24.06 13.52
CA ASN A 300 13.97 25.26 14.32
C ASN A 300 13.73 24.78 15.75
N ASP A 301 14.70 25.07 16.62
CA ASP A 301 14.63 25.19 18.09
C ASP A 301 13.69 24.26 18.87
#